data_AF-A0A3F3Q9V0-F1
#
_entry.id   AF-A0A3F3Q9V0-F1
#
_cell.length_a   1.000
_cell.length_b   1.000
_cell.length_c   1.000
_cell.angle_alpha   90.00
_cell.angle_beta   90.00
_cell.angle_gamma   90.00
#
_symmetry.space_group_name_H-M   'P 1'
#
loop_
_entity.id
_entity.type
_entity.pdbx_description
1 polymer ?
#
loop_
_entity_poly.entity_id
_entity_poly.type
_entity_poly.pdbx_seq_one_letter_code
_entity_poly.pdbx_strand_id
1 'polypeptide(L)'
;MAAAASYGVGRHDRFVTPANKTQALRFVFTYEVTGVWAGALLRVSVALILISLHRAKIWHAILWCAVFVQLAAALGTTVCLFIQCRPLRAMWDVVPDARCWAPPRLHIYGFVYTGIGILTDVLFVIMPLPLVWRLRRPIRERLIIAFLLSLVLCATAAASVKLYYVRVIVLEGEQLRSLVVPTLWSRIEEIALNLSRLSCLILLNGGLQSVPLSVLIAVLVRTRWSSAHVSTNDARLLQVIVR
;
A
#
# COMPACT_ATOMS: atom_id res chain seq x y z
N MET A 1 -2.57 6.88 11.03
CA MET A 1 -2.51 8.12 10.24
C MET A 1 -3.33 9.27 10.78
N ALA A 2 -4.61 9.11 11.14
CA ALA A 2 -5.40 10.23 11.69
C ALA A 2 -4.72 10.90 12.90
N ALA A 3 -4.22 10.10 13.85
CA ALA A 3 -3.41 10.62 14.96
C ALA A 3 -2.16 11.37 14.49
N ALA A 4 -1.40 10.81 13.54
CA ALA A 4 -0.20 11.45 13.00
C ALA A 4 -0.53 12.79 12.30
N ALA A 5 -1.66 12.88 11.59
CA ALA A 5 -2.15 14.11 10.96
C ALA A 5 -2.48 15.19 12.01
N SER A 6 -3.08 14.81 13.15
CA SER A 6 -3.31 15.77 14.25
C SER A 6 -2.03 16.33 14.87
N TYR A 7 -0.91 15.61 14.77
CA TYR A 7 0.40 16.07 15.22
C TYR A 7 1.22 16.82 14.15
N GLY A 8 0.64 17.10 12.97
CA GLY A 8 1.25 17.96 11.95
C GLY A 8 1.85 17.24 10.73
N VAL A 9 1.61 15.93 10.55
CA VAL A 9 1.96 15.24 9.29
C VAL A 9 1.27 15.92 8.11
N GLY A 10 2.04 16.33 7.10
CA GLY A 10 1.56 17.08 5.93
C GLY A 10 1.78 18.59 5.97
N ARG A 11 2.15 19.18 7.12
CA ARG A 11 2.60 20.58 7.22
C ARG A 11 4.12 20.69 6.96
N HIS A 12 4.58 21.89 6.62
CA HIS A 12 6.02 22.16 6.54
C HIS A 12 6.68 21.99 7.90
N ASP A 13 7.84 21.33 7.94
CA ASP A 13 8.56 20.98 9.18
C ASP A 13 8.84 22.22 10.05
N ARG A 14 9.02 23.40 9.43
CA ARG A 14 9.25 24.69 10.12
C ARG A 14 8.11 25.16 11.02
N PHE A 15 6.88 24.68 10.82
CA PHE A 15 5.70 25.09 11.58
C PHE A 15 5.29 24.09 12.67
N VAL A 16 6.08 23.03 12.88
CA VAL A 16 5.76 21.95 13.82
C VAL A 16 6.73 21.97 14.98
N THR A 17 6.20 21.99 16.20
CA THR A 17 7.00 21.94 17.44
C THR A 17 7.82 20.63 17.48
N PRO A 18 9.10 20.65 17.94
CA PRO A 18 9.95 19.46 17.94
C PRO A 18 9.34 18.27 18.69
N ALA A 19 8.65 18.51 19.82
CA ALA A 19 7.94 17.47 20.58
C ALA A 19 6.81 16.80 19.76
N ASN A 20 6.06 17.60 19.00
CA ASN A 20 4.99 17.09 18.13
C ASN A 20 5.57 16.32 16.93
N LYS A 21 6.71 16.78 16.39
CA LYS A 21 7.44 16.08 15.31
C LYS A 21 7.90 14.68 15.75
N THR A 22 8.47 14.54 16.94
CA THR A 22 8.86 13.23 17.49
C THR A 22 7.67 12.27 17.59
N GLN A 23 6.53 12.74 18.12
CA GLN A 23 5.33 11.90 18.24
C GLN A 23 4.75 11.54 16.86
N ALA A 24 4.70 12.49 15.94
CA ALA A 24 4.28 12.26 14.56
C ALA A 24 5.13 11.16 13.89
N LEU A 25 6.46 11.22 14.02
CA LEU A 25 7.37 10.23 13.45
C LEU A 25 7.19 8.83 14.07
N ARG A 26 6.92 8.73 15.38
CA ARG A 26 6.58 7.45 16.02
C ARG A 26 5.29 6.85 15.45
N PHE A 27 4.25 7.66 15.27
CA PHE A 27 3.00 7.20 14.65
C PHE A 27 3.17 6.83 13.18
N VAL A 28 4.01 7.54 12.44
CA VAL A 28 4.35 7.17 11.05
C VAL A 28 5.10 5.86 11.01
N PHE A 29 6.11 5.66 11.85
CA PHE A 29 6.87 4.41 11.89
C PHE A 29 5.97 3.19 12.17
N THR A 30 5.10 3.30 13.19
CA THR A 30 4.12 2.24 13.48
C THR A 30 3.14 2.01 12.33
N TYR A 31 2.72 3.08 11.64
CA TYR A 31 1.87 2.99 10.46
C TYR A 31 2.55 2.29 9.28
N GLU A 32 3.82 2.60 8.99
CA GLU A 32 4.58 1.97 7.92
C GLU A 32 4.74 0.47 8.17
N VAL A 33 5.15 0.08 9.38
CA VAL A 33 5.28 -1.34 9.75
C VAL A 33 3.93 -2.06 9.62
N THR A 34 2.87 -1.51 10.21
CA THR A 34 1.54 -2.13 10.14
C THR A 34 1.00 -2.18 8.71
N GLY A 35 1.28 -1.16 7.89
CA GLY A 35 0.89 -1.10 6.48
C GLY A 35 1.57 -2.17 5.62
N VAL A 36 2.88 -2.41 5.81
CA VAL A 36 3.61 -3.47 5.10
C VAL A 36 2.98 -4.85 5.34
N TRP A 37 2.68 -5.16 6.60
CA TRP A 37 2.06 -6.44 6.96
C TRP A 37 0.61 -6.54 6.50
N ALA A 38 -0.17 -5.47 6.61
CA ALA A 38 -1.54 -5.44 6.11
C ALA A 38 -1.60 -5.69 4.59
N GLY A 39 -0.74 -5.02 3.82
CA GLY A 39 -0.63 -5.21 2.37
C GLY A 39 -0.19 -6.64 1.99
N ALA A 40 0.79 -7.19 2.71
CA ALA A 40 1.23 -8.57 2.49
C ALA A 40 0.08 -9.58 2.72
N LEU A 41 -0.64 -9.47 3.84
CA LEU A 41 -1.77 -10.35 4.15
C LEU A 41 -2.91 -10.24 3.15
N LEU A 42 -3.17 -9.04 2.61
CA LEU A 42 -4.17 -8.83 1.55
C LEU A 42 -3.79 -9.58 0.27
N ARG A 43 -2.53 -9.47 -0.19
CA ARG A 43 -2.04 -10.22 -1.36
C ARG A 43 -2.10 -11.74 -1.14
N VAL A 44 -1.76 -12.22 0.06
CA VAL A 44 -1.90 -13.64 0.43
C VAL A 44 -3.36 -14.09 0.36
N SER A 45 -4.31 -13.28 0.85
CA SER A 45 -5.74 -13.61 0.76
C SER A 45 -6.21 -13.78 -0.70
N VAL A 46 -5.79 -12.87 -1.60
CA VAL A 46 -6.09 -12.97 -3.04
C VAL A 46 -5.44 -14.22 -3.64
N ALA A 47 -4.19 -14.50 -3.31
CA ALA A 47 -3.49 -15.70 -3.79
C ALA A 47 -4.23 -16.99 -3.39
N LEU A 48 -4.70 -17.10 -2.14
CA LEU A 48 -5.45 -18.26 -1.66
C LEU A 48 -6.76 -18.48 -2.44
N ILE A 49 -7.48 -17.40 -2.77
CA ILE A 49 -8.68 -17.48 -3.60
C ILE A 49 -8.32 -17.95 -5.02
N LEU A 50 -7.25 -17.44 -5.61
CA LEU A 50 -6.77 -17.87 -6.94
C LEU A 50 -6.30 -19.34 -6.96
N ILE A 51 -5.70 -19.82 -5.88
CA ILE A 51 -5.34 -21.24 -5.68
C ILE A 51 -6.60 -22.11 -5.65
N SER A 52 -7.66 -21.65 -4.99
CA SER A 52 -8.92 -22.40 -4.88
C SER A 52 -9.65 -22.56 -6.23
N LEU A 53 -9.45 -21.62 -7.15
CA LEU A 53 -10.21 -21.54 -8.40
C LEU A 53 -9.68 -22.46 -9.51
N HIS A 54 -8.40 -22.88 -9.42
CA HIS A 54 -7.78 -23.69 -10.46
C HIS A 54 -6.90 -24.79 -9.85
N ARG A 55 -6.97 -26.02 -10.40
CA ARG A 55 -6.33 -27.22 -9.82
C ARG A 55 -5.00 -27.61 -10.49
N ALA A 56 -4.44 -26.77 -11.38
CA ALA A 56 -3.17 -27.10 -12.04
C ALA A 56 -1.97 -26.97 -11.08
N LYS A 57 -1.07 -27.95 -11.10
CA LYS A 57 0.11 -27.98 -10.20
C LYS A 57 1.07 -26.80 -10.45
N ILE A 58 1.32 -26.44 -11.71
CA ILE A 58 2.18 -25.30 -12.08
C ILE A 58 1.60 -23.99 -11.55
N TRP A 59 0.27 -23.84 -11.64
CA TRP A 59 -0.44 -22.67 -11.15
C TRP A 59 -0.27 -22.48 -9.64
N HIS A 60 -0.44 -23.57 -8.88
CA HIS A 60 -0.21 -23.56 -7.44
C HIS A 60 1.25 -23.26 -7.09
N ALA A 61 2.21 -23.83 -7.81
CA ALA A 61 3.63 -23.57 -7.58
C ALA A 61 3.98 -22.08 -7.74
N ILE A 62 3.49 -21.43 -8.80
CA ILE A 62 3.76 -20.00 -9.03
C ILE A 62 3.08 -19.13 -7.96
N LEU A 63 1.84 -19.44 -7.57
CA LEU A 63 1.13 -18.66 -6.54
C LEU A 63 1.76 -18.82 -5.15
N TRP A 64 2.20 -20.03 -4.78
CA TRP A 64 2.94 -20.24 -3.53
C TRP A 64 4.30 -19.55 -3.55
N CYS A 65 5.00 -19.55 -4.69
CA CYS A 65 6.22 -18.78 -4.87
C CYS A 65 5.97 -17.27 -4.66
N ALA A 66 4.91 -16.73 -5.26
CA ALA A 66 4.52 -15.33 -5.09
C ALA A 66 4.20 -14.96 -3.63
N VAL A 67 3.48 -15.83 -2.92
CA VAL A 67 3.20 -15.68 -1.48
C VAL A 67 4.48 -15.66 -0.66
N PHE A 68 5.40 -16.59 -0.94
CA PHE A 68 6.69 -16.65 -0.25
C PHE A 68 7.54 -15.40 -0.49
N VAL A 69 7.64 -14.96 -1.74
CA VAL A 69 8.37 -13.74 -2.11
C VAL A 69 7.77 -12.52 -1.40
N GLN A 70 6.44 -12.41 -1.32
CA GLN A 70 5.77 -11.30 -0.66
C GLN A 70 6.05 -11.26 0.85
N LEU A 71 5.98 -12.41 1.52
CA LEU A 71 6.26 -12.52 2.95
C LEU A 71 7.74 -12.27 3.25
N ALA A 72 8.64 -12.80 2.42
CA ALA A 72 10.07 -12.56 2.52
C ALA A 72 10.40 -11.07 2.33
N ALA A 73 9.76 -10.40 1.36
CA ALA A 73 9.92 -8.97 1.14
C ALA A 73 9.40 -8.15 2.35
N ALA A 74 8.23 -8.48 2.89
CA ALA A 74 7.67 -7.80 4.08
C ALA A 74 8.54 -7.98 5.34
N LEU A 75 9.07 -9.18 5.55
CA LEU A 75 10.03 -9.46 6.61
C LEU A 75 11.33 -8.69 6.42
N GLY A 76 11.90 -8.76 5.22
CA GLY A 76 13.14 -8.07 4.87
C GLY A 76 13.02 -6.56 5.06
N THR A 77 11.89 -5.98 4.65
CA THR A 77 11.68 -4.54 4.83
C THR A 77 11.50 -4.14 6.28
N THR A 78 10.76 -4.93 7.05
CA THR A 78 10.61 -4.71 8.49
C THR A 78 11.97 -4.74 9.18
N VAL A 79 12.80 -5.76 8.90
CA VAL A 79 14.15 -5.88 9.46
C VAL A 79 15.02 -4.69 9.06
N CYS A 80 15.03 -4.32 7.77
CA CYS A 80 15.75 -3.15 7.27
C CYS A 80 15.35 -1.86 8.01
N LEU A 81 14.05 -1.68 8.26
CA LEU A 81 13.51 -0.53 8.99
C LEU A 81 14.05 -0.44 10.43
N PHE A 82 14.22 -1.59 11.09
CA PHE A 82 14.77 -1.66 12.45
C PHE A 82 16.29 -1.46 12.52
N ILE A 83 17.03 -1.89 11.49
CA ILE A 83 18.50 -1.82 11.48
C ILE A 83 19.05 -0.56 10.82
N GLN A 84 18.24 0.22 10.10
CA GLN A 84 18.75 1.36 9.34
C GLN A 84 19.37 2.47 10.23
N CYS A 85 19.04 2.52 11.53
CA CYS A 85 19.63 3.44 12.50
C CYS A 85 19.96 2.73 13.82
N ARG A 86 21.14 3.01 14.38
CA ARG A 86 21.59 2.57 15.70
C ARG A 86 21.98 3.80 16.52
N PRO A 87 21.31 4.09 17.66
CA PRO A 87 20.12 3.43 18.20
C PRO A 87 18.84 3.75 17.41
N LEU A 88 17.83 2.86 17.46
CA LEU A 88 16.54 3.06 16.76
C LEU A 88 15.85 4.38 17.14
N ARG A 89 16.10 4.88 18.37
CA ARG A 89 15.60 6.16 18.87
C ARG A 89 16.01 7.36 18.00
N ALA A 90 17.13 7.25 17.28
CA ALA A 90 17.61 8.26 16.35
C ALA A 90 16.66 8.51 15.16
N MET A 91 15.64 7.68 14.98
CA MET A 91 14.58 7.88 13.99
C MET A 91 13.66 9.05 14.28
N TRP A 92 13.41 9.32 15.56
CA TRP A 92 12.41 10.30 16.00
C TRP A 92 12.96 11.29 17.02
N ASP A 93 14.07 10.96 17.68
CA ASP A 93 14.80 11.83 18.60
C ASP A 93 16.20 12.15 18.05
N VAL A 94 16.72 13.34 18.37
CA VAL A 94 18.10 13.71 18.02
C VAL A 94 19.03 13.08 19.06
N VAL A 95 19.74 12.03 18.68
CA VAL A 95 20.69 11.33 19.56
C VAL A 95 22.12 11.60 19.06
N PRO A 96 23.02 12.16 19.89
CA PRO A 96 24.43 12.30 19.53
C PRO A 96 25.04 10.91 19.27
N ASP A 97 25.95 10.82 18.29
CA ASP A 97 26.61 9.58 17.85
C ASP A 97 25.74 8.49 17.23
N ALA A 98 24.52 8.83 16.79
CA ALA A 98 23.68 7.90 16.04
C ALA A 98 24.31 7.56 14.67
N ARG A 99 24.48 6.26 14.40
CA ARG A 99 24.87 5.75 13.07
C ARG A 99 23.63 5.31 12.32
N CYS A 100 23.24 6.09 11.32
CA CYS A 100 22.24 5.72 10.33
C CYS A 100 22.90 5.30 9.01
N TRP A 101 22.19 4.51 8.20
CA TRP A 101 22.64 4.14 6.86
C TRP A 101 22.87 5.38 6.00
N ALA A 102 23.98 5.38 5.26
CA ALA A 102 24.29 6.42 4.30
C ALA A 102 23.23 6.47 3.18
N PRO A 103 22.92 7.64 2.60
CA PRO A 103 21.92 7.81 1.55
C PRO A 103 22.02 6.79 0.39
N PRO A 104 23.22 6.44 -0.13
CA PRO A 104 23.34 5.47 -1.23
C PRO A 104 22.77 4.08 -0.90
N ARG A 105 22.94 3.62 0.35
CA ARG A 105 22.41 2.31 0.79
C ARG A 105 20.88 2.31 0.87
N LEU A 106 20.30 3.43 1.30
CA LEU A 106 18.85 3.62 1.32
C LEU A 106 18.26 3.64 -0.09
N HIS A 107 18.94 4.24 -1.06
CA HIS A 107 18.50 4.24 -2.46
C HIS A 107 18.49 2.85 -3.08
N ILE A 108 19.56 2.07 -2.90
CA ILE A 108 19.64 0.70 -3.43
C ILE A 108 18.51 -0.15 -2.83
N TYR A 109 18.34 -0.09 -1.51
CA TYR A 109 17.26 -0.80 -0.83
C TYR A 109 15.87 -0.38 -1.34
N GLY A 110 15.64 0.93 -1.50
CA GLY A 110 14.38 1.45 -2.05
C GLY A 110 14.09 0.92 -3.45
N PHE A 111 15.10 0.89 -4.32
CA PHE A 111 14.98 0.39 -5.69
C PHE A 111 14.67 -1.11 -5.75
N VAL A 112 15.35 -1.92 -4.93
CA VAL A 112 15.09 -3.36 -4.85
C VAL A 112 13.67 -3.62 -4.33
N TYR A 113 13.25 -2.91 -3.28
CA TYR A 113 11.92 -3.07 -2.71
C TYR A 113 10.81 -2.69 -3.70
N THR A 114 10.93 -1.53 -4.37
CA THR A 114 9.93 -1.12 -5.36
C THR A 114 9.91 -2.05 -6.57
N GLY A 115 11.08 -2.51 -7.03
CA GLY A 115 11.18 -3.47 -8.12
C GLY A 115 10.47 -4.79 -7.82
N ILE A 116 10.67 -5.35 -6.62
CA ILE A 116 9.96 -6.56 -6.18
C ILE A 116 8.45 -6.31 -6.11
N GLY A 117 8.02 -5.17 -5.56
CA GLY A 117 6.61 -4.78 -5.49
C GLY A 117 5.95 -4.76 -6.87
N ILE A 118 6.54 -4.05 -7.84
CA ILE A 118 6.02 -3.98 -9.23
C ILE A 118 5.95 -5.39 -9.84
N LEU A 119 6.99 -6.21 -9.67
CA LEU A 119 7.01 -7.57 -10.21
C LEU A 119 5.88 -8.42 -9.63
N THR A 120 5.66 -8.34 -8.32
CA THR A 120 4.56 -9.06 -7.67
C THR A 120 3.20 -8.57 -8.15
N ASP A 121 3.01 -7.27 -8.32
CA ASP A 121 1.73 -6.71 -8.79
C ASP A 121 1.43 -7.13 -10.23
N VAL A 122 2.44 -7.10 -11.11
CA VAL A 122 2.33 -7.61 -12.49
C VAL A 122 1.95 -9.09 -12.48
N LEU A 123 2.56 -9.90 -11.63
CA LEU A 123 2.25 -11.32 -11.52
C LEU A 123 0.79 -11.55 -11.07
N PHE A 124 0.33 -10.83 -10.05
CA PHE A 124 -1.06 -10.91 -9.59
C PHE A 124 -2.06 -10.42 -10.62
N VAL A 125 -1.67 -9.47 -11.48
CA VAL A 125 -2.51 -8.99 -12.58
C VAL A 125 -2.58 -10.01 -13.70
N ILE A 126 -1.45 -10.55 -14.15
CA ILE A 126 -1.39 -11.50 -15.27
C ILE A 126 -2.08 -12.82 -14.93
N MET A 127 -1.99 -13.28 -13.68
CA MET A 127 -2.58 -14.54 -13.24
C MET A 127 -4.06 -14.69 -13.66
N PRO A 128 -5.02 -13.86 -13.20
CA PRO A 128 -6.43 -14.07 -13.52
C PRO A 128 -6.77 -13.91 -15.02
N LEU A 129 -5.92 -13.31 -15.87
CA LEU A 129 -6.23 -13.08 -17.29
C LEU A 129 -6.50 -14.38 -18.06
N PRO A 130 -5.57 -15.36 -18.15
CA PRO A 130 -5.81 -16.64 -18.82
C PRO A 130 -7.07 -17.36 -18.32
N LEU A 131 -7.38 -17.22 -17.04
CA LEU A 131 -8.54 -17.86 -16.42
C LEU A 131 -9.85 -17.22 -16.88
N VAL A 132 -9.90 -15.89 -16.89
CA VAL A 132 -11.05 -15.12 -17.40
C VAL A 132 -11.28 -15.36 -18.89
N TRP A 133 -10.21 -15.56 -19.68
CA TRP A 133 -10.34 -15.84 -21.11
C TRP A 133 -10.87 -17.24 -21.41
N ARG A 134 -10.59 -18.24 -20.57
CA ARG A 134 -11.15 -19.59 -20.70
C ARG A 134 -12.60 -19.69 -20.21
N LEU A 135 -13.00 -18.83 -19.28
CA LEU A 135 -14.36 -18.82 -18.75
C LEU A 135 -15.31 -18.08 -19.71
N ARG A 136 -16.36 -18.75 -20.22
CA ARG A 136 -17.41 -18.14 -21.06
C ARG A 136 -18.31 -17.19 -20.24
N ARG A 137 -17.74 -16.09 -19.76
CA ARG A 137 -18.46 -15.03 -19.03
C ARG A 137 -18.90 -13.91 -19.99
N PRO A 138 -19.98 -13.18 -19.67
CA PRO A 138 -20.44 -12.07 -20.51
C PRO A 138 -19.35 -10.99 -20.66
N ILE A 139 -19.27 -10.40 -21.85
CA ILE A 139 -18.23 -9.43 -22.25
C ILE A 139 -18.12 -8.25 -21.25
N ARG A 140 -19.24 -7.85 -20.64
CA ARG A 140 -19.30 -6.77 -19.63
C ARG A 140 -18.43 -7.07 -18.41
N GLU A 141 -18.49 -8.29 -17.86
CA GLU A 141 -17.67 -8.68 -16.69
C GLU A 141 -16.19 -8.72 -17.05
N ARG A 142 -15.87 -9.23 -18.24
CA ARG A 142 -14.49 -9.30 -18.75
C ARG A 142 -13.88 -7.90 -18.92
N LEU A 143 -14.65 -6.93 -19.41
CA LEU A 143 -14.22 -5.53 -19.55
C LEU A 143 -13.96 -4.87 -18.20
N ILE A 144 -14.84 -5.08 -17.21
CA ILE A 144 -14.66 -4.54 -15.85
C ILE A 144 -13.38 -5.08 -15.21
N ILE A 145 -13.14 -6.40 -15.32
CA ILE A 145 -11.93 -7.02 -14.76
C ILE A 145 -10.68 -6.49 -15.48
N ALA A 146 -10.68 -6.42 -16.80
CA ALA A 146 -9.55 -5.89 -17.56
C ALA A 146 -9.25 -4.42 -17.21
N PHE A 147 -10.28 -3.60 -17.03
CA PHE A 147 -10.14 -2.20 -16.62
C PHE A 147 -9.59 -2.06 -15.20
N LEU A 148 -10.10 -2.85 -14.24
CA LEU A 148 -9.59 -2.83 -12.87
C LEU A 148 -8.11 -3.25 -12.81
N LEU A 149 -7.73 -4.25 -13.59
CA LEU A 149 -6.36 -4.76 -13.65
C LEU A 149 -5.38 -3.78 -14.29
N SER A 150 -5.78 -3.10 -15.37
CA SER A 150 -4.94 -2.04 -15.96
C SER A 150 -4.81 -0.83 -15.04
N LEU A 151 -5.87 -0.51 -14.28
CA LEU A 151 -5.82 0.54 -13.28
C LEU A 151 -4.76 0.24 -12.21
N VAL A 152 -4.68 -1.01 -11.71
CA VAL A 152 -3.67 -1.43 -10.73
C VAL A 152 -2.24 -1.24 -11.26
N LEU A 153 -1.97 -1.58 -12.53
CA LEU A 153 -0.64 -1.42 -13.13
C LEU A 153 -0.23 0.04 -13.35
N CYS A 154 -1.13 0.85 -13.92
CA CYS A 154 -0.84 2.27 -14.12
C CYS A 154 -0.64 2.98 -12.78
N ALA A 155 -1.44 2.58 -11.81
CA ALA A 155 -1.33 3.01 -10.43
C ALA A 155 0.08 2.71 -9.87
N THR A 156 0.47 1.44 -9.80
CA THR A 156 1.75 1.04 -9.16
C THR A 156 2.97 1.66 -9.84
N ALA A 157 2.93 1.81 -11.16
CA ALA A 157 3.97 2.49 -11.92
C ALA A 157 4.10 3.99 -11.56
N ALA A 158 2.99 4.73 -11.56
CA ALA A 158 2.99 6.16 -11.28
C ALA A 158 3.50 6.50 -9.87
N ALA A 159 3.16 5.68 -8.88
CA ALA A 159 3.62 5.88 -7.52
C ALA A 159 5.07 5.50 -7.27
N SER A 160 5.54 4.44 -7.92
CA SER A 160 6.94 4.03 -7.81
C SER A 160 7.88 5.12 -8.31
N VAL A 161 7.52 5.77 -9.43
CA VAL A 161 8.25 6.91 -9.97
C VAL A 161 8.22 8.09 -9.00
N LYS A 162 7.05 8.44 -8.46
CA LYS A 162 6.90 9.58 -7.54
C LYS A 162 7.63 9.36 -6.20
N LEU A 163 7.60 8.14 -5.67
CA LEU A 163 8.31 7.76 -4.44
C LEU A 163 9.83 7.86 -4.63
N TYR A 164 10.33 7.47 -5.80
CA TYR A 164 11.75 7.61 -6.15
C TYR A 164 12.19 9.08 -6.12
N TYR A 165 11.46 9.97 -6.79
CA TYR A 165 11.78 11.40 -6.80
C TYR A 165 11.66 12.05 -5.42
N VAL A 166 10.64 11.70 -4.63
CA VAL A 166 10.46 12.24 -3.27
C VAL A 166 11.57 11.75 -2.32
N ARG A 167 12.01 10.49 -2.40
CA ARG A 167 13.12 9.97 -1.58
C ARG A 167 14.45 10.67 -1.87
N VAL A 168 14.66 11.14 -3.10
CA VAL A 168 15.85 11.89 -3.51
C VAL A 168 15.83 13.34 -2.98
N ILE A 169 14.65 13.97 -2.93
CA ILE A 169 14.49 15.39 -2.52
C ILE A 169 14.46 15.56 -0.98
N VAL A 170 14.12 14.52 -0.21
CA VAL A 170 14.07 14.56 1.28
C VAL A 170 15.43 14.88 1.95
N LEU A 171 16.53 14.94 1.20
CA LEU A 171 17.82 15.44 1.68
C LEU A 171 17.82 16.97 1.97
N GLU A 172 16.81 17.73 1.53
CA GLU A 172 16.68 19.18 1.82
C GLU A 172 15.84 19.51 3.09
N GLY A 173 15.43 18.51 3.88
CA GLY A 173 15.01 18.73 5.27
C GLY A 173 13.50 18.71 5.59
N GLU A 174 12.63 18.45 4.62
CA GLU A 174 11.16 18.40 4.84
C GLU A 174 10.65 16.95 4.91
N GLN A 175 10.64 16.38 6.12
CA GLN A 175 10.29 14.97 6.35
C GLN A 175 8.78 14.73 6.42
N LEU A 176 8.00 15.60 7.07
CA LEU A 176 6.57 15.34 7.35
C LEU A 176 5.66 15.45 6.12
N ARG A 177 5.97 16.34 5.18
CA ARG A 177 5.17 16.56 3.95
C ARG A 177 5.32 15.42 2.94
N SER A 178 6.54 14.92 2.82
CA SER A 178 6.92 13.88 1.85
C SER A 178 6.29 12.51 2.14
N LEU A 179 5.81 12.29 3.37
CA LEU A 179 5.15 11.07 3.81
C LEU A 179 3.67 10.96 3.40
N VAL A 180 3.03 12.08 3.02
CA VAL A 180 1.59 12.08 2.69
C VAL A 180 1.33 11.34 1.37
N VAL A 181 2.18 11.53 0.37
CA VAL A 181 1.98 10.95 -0.96
C VAL A 181 2.10 9.41 -0.97
N PRO A 182 3.16 8.79 -0.38
CA PRO A 182 3.29 7.33 -0.33
C PRO A 182 2.14 6.66 0.42
N THR A 183 1.61 7.35 1.42
CA THR A 183 0.63 6.78 2.35
C THR A 183 -0.78 6.83 1.78
N LEU A 184 -1.16 7.93 1.11
CA LEU A 184 -2.34 7.99 0.25
C LEU A 184 -2.32 6.89 -0.81
N TRP A 185 -1.14 6.66 -1.38
CA TRP A 185 -0.99 5.69 -2.44
C TRP A 185 -1.22 4.25 -1.99
N SER A 186 -0.59 3.88 -0.87
CA SER A 186 -0.79 2.56 -0.26
C SER A 186 -2.28 2.27 -0.01
N ARG A 187 -3.08 3.30 0.31
CA ARG A 187 -4.54 3.17 0.46
C ARG A 187 -5.25 2.89 -0.85
N ILE A 188 -4.86 3.53 -1.95
CA ILE A 188 -5.45 3.28 -3.27
C ILE A 188 -5.19 1.84 -3.69
N GLU A 189 -3.98 1.34 -3.46
CA GLU A 189 -3.59 -0.04 -3.76
C GLU A 189 -4.39 -1.06 -2.94
N GLU A 190 -4.53 -0.83 -1.62
CA GLU A 190 -5.38 -1.64 -0.75
C GLU A 190 -6.84 -1.69 -1.24
N ILE A 191 -7.40 -0.54 -1.68
CA ILE A 191 -8.77 -0.47 -2.20
C ILE A 191 -8.89 -1.27 -3.49
N ALA A 192 -7.96 -1.11 -4.43
CA ALA A 192 -7.99 -1.79 -5.72
C ALA A 192 -7.85 -3.32 -5.55
N LEU A 193 -6.97 -3.78 -4.67
CA LEU A 193 -6.84 -5.20 -4.33
C LEU A 193 -8.11 -5.75 -3.69
N ASN A 194 -8.75 -5.01 -2.78
CA ASN A 194 -10.03 -5.41 -2.19
C ASN A 194 -11.15 -5.53 -3.22
N LEU A 195 -11.20 -4.63 -4.20
CA LEU A 195 -12.15 -4.71 -5.32
C LEU A 195 -11.87 -5.95 -6.19
N SER A 196 -10.60 -6.21 -6.52
CA SER A 196 -10.22 -7.40 -7.29
C SER A 196 -10.64 -8.70 -6.59
N ARG A 197 -10.46 -8.76 -5.26
CA ARG A 197 -10.90 -9.88 -4.40
C ARG A 197 -12.41 -10.08 -4.47
N LEU A 198 -13.16 -8.99 -4.35
CA LEU A 198 -14.62 -9.00 -4.44
C LEU A 198 -15.08 -9.48 -5.82
N SER A 199 -14.47 -8.99 -6.90
CA SER A 199 -14.76 -9.43 -8.26
C SER A 199 -14.50 -10.93 -8.45
N CYS A 200 -13.41 -11.48 -7.92
CA CYS A 200 -13.15 -12.92 -7.95
C CYS A 200 -14.17 -13.74 -7.13
N LEU A 201 -14.62 -13.20 -6.00
CA LEU A 201 -15.63 -13.87 -5.17
C LEU A 201 -17.00 -13.91 -5.86
N ILE A 202 -17.37 -12.83 -6.56
CA ILE A 202 -18.60 -12.74 -7.36
C ILE A 202 -18.56 -13.77 -8.52
N LEU A 203 -17.40 -13.98 -9.13
CA LEU A 203 -17.22 -15.02 -10.16
C LEU A 203 -17.46 -16.43 -9.59
N LEU A 204 -16.98 -16.71 -8.37
CA LEU A 204 -17.15 -18.00 -7.69
C LEU A 204 -18.60 -18.30 -7.32
N ASN A 205 -19.36 -17.31 -6.83
CA ASN A 205 -20.74 -17.51 -6.36
C ASN A 205 -21.82 -17.32 -7.44
N GLY A 206 -21.46 -17.33 -8.72
CA GLY A 206 -22.43 -17.36 -9.82
C GLY A 206 -23.15 -16.04 -10.11
N GLY A 207 -22.63 -14.89 -9.65
CA GLY A 207 -23.16 -13.56 -10.00
C GLY A 207 -23.41 -12.64 -8.81
N LEU A 208 -23.83 -11.40 -9.10
CA LEU A 208 -23.99 -10.29 -8.14
C LEU A 208 -25.02 -10.55 -7.01
N GLN A 209 -25.88 -11.56 -7.18
CA GLN A 209 -27.12 -11.75 -6.41
C GLN A 209 -26.95 -12.62 -5.15
N SER A 210 -25.80 -13.28 -5.00
CA SER A 210 -25.48 -14.23 -3.91
C SER A 210 -24.51 -13.66 -2.87
N VAL A 211 -24.08 -12.39 -3.00
CA VAL A 211 -23.19 -11.74 -2.04
C VAL A 211 -24.04 -11.20 -0.89
N PRO A 212 -23.83 -11.64 0.37
CA PRO A 212 -24.58 -11.12 1.49
C PRO A 212 -24.32 -9.63 1.64
N LEU A 213 -25.40 -8.86 1.83
CA LEU A 213 -25.39 -7.40 1.95
C LEU A 213 -24.34 -6.92 2.99
N SER A 214 -24.05 -7.74 4.01
CA SER A 214 -23.03 -7.49 5.03
C SER A 214 -21.59 -7.37 4.48
N VAL A 215 -21.23 -8.05 3.39
CA VAL A 215 -19.89 -7.97 2.78
C VAL A 215 -19.77 -6.74 1.90
N LEU A 216 -20.83 -6.42 1.13
CA LEU A 216 -20.90 -5.18 0.35
C LEU A 216 -20.90 -3.96 1.29
N ILE A 217 -21.68 -4.02 2.37
CA ILE A 217 -21.70 -3.02 3.44
C ILE A 217 -20.37 -3.00 4.17
N ALA A 218 -19.69 -4.11 4.46
CA ALA A 218 -18.37 -4.06 5.11
C ALA A 218 -17.31 -3.38 4.24
N VAL A 219 -17.31 -3.62 2.92
CA VAL A 219 -16.41 -2.93 1.98
C VAL A 219 -16.80 -1.46 1.86
N LEU A 220 -18.09 -1.15 1.67
CA LEU A 220 -18.60 0.22 1.52
C LEU A 220 -18.54 1.03 2.82
N VAL A 221 -18.75 0.41 3.98
CA VAL A 221 -18.60 1.02 5.32
C VAL A 221 -17.13 1.19 5.64
N ARG A 222 -16.23 0.28 5.23
CA ARG A 222 -14.79 0.53 5.41
C ARG A 222 -14.28 1.65 4.51
N THR A 223 -14.80 1.79 3.28
CA THR A 223 -14.54 2.96 2.43
C THR A 223 -15.22 4.23 2.96
N ARG A 224 -16.46 4.14 3.47
CA ARG A 224 -17.22 5.29 4.00
C ARG A 224 -16.71 5.74 5.37
N TRP A 225 -16.20 4.84 6.21
CA TRP A 225 -15.54 5.15 7.47
C TRP A 225 -14.16 5.77 7.22
N SER A 226 -13.47 5.39 6.13
CA SER A 226 -12.26 6.07 5.66
C SER A 226 -12.53 7.46 5.07
N SER A 227 -13.68 7.69 4.43
CA SER A 227 -14.07 9.02 3.93
C SER A 227 -14.78 9.90 4.97
N ALA A 228 -15.47 9.33 5.96
CA ALA A 228 -16.17 10.08 7.00
C ALA A 228 -15.20 10.74 8.01
N HIS A 229 -13.99 10.21 8.17
CA HIS A 229 -12.93 10.92 8.91
C HIS A 229 -12.22 12.02 8.10
N VAL A 230 -12.49 12.12 6.80
CA VAL A 230 -12.00 13.19 5.89
C VAL A 230 -13.08 14.24 5.60
N SER A 231 -14.25 14.17 6.25
CA SER A 231 -15.35 15.11 6.03
C SER A 231 -15.86 15.69 7.34
N THR A 232 -15.26 16.79 7.76
CA THR A 232 -15.96 17.99 8.28
C THR A 232 -14.96 19.10 8.65
N ASN A 233 -13.73 18.77 9.05
CA ASN A 233 -12.71 19.78 9.39
C ASN A 233 -11.67 20.04 8.27
N ASP A 234 -11.47 19.11 7.32
CA ASP A 234 -10.42 19.23 6.28
C ASP A 234 -10.80 20.14 5.10
N ALA A 235 -12.09 20.38 4.85
CA ALA A 235 -12.53 21.29 3.79
C ALA A 235 -12.15 22.76 4.07
N ARG A 236 -12.05 23.15 5.35
CA ARG A 236 -11.55 24.48 5.74
C ARG A 236 -10.02 24.56 5.70
N LEU A 237 -9.32 23.46 5.92
CA LEU A 237 -7.84 23.42 5.86
C LEU A 237 -7.31 23.38 4.42
N LEU A 238 -8.04 22.76 3.48
CA LEU A 238 -7.69 22.80 2.06
C LEU A 238 -7.79 24.21 1.44
N GLN A 239 -8.67 25.08 1.95
CA GLN A 239 -8.70 26.49 1.53
C GLN A 239 -7.53 27.32 2.09
N VAL A 240 -6.90 26.89 3.18
CA VAL A 240 -5.72 27.58 3.77
C VAL A 240 -4.41 27.09 3.15
N ILE A 241 -4.39 25.93 2.50
CA ILE A 241 -3.18 25.37 1.84
C ILE A 241 -3.07 25.80 0.36
N VAL A 242 -4.18 26.24 -0.25
CA VAL A 242 -4.22 26.73 -1.65
C VAL A 242 -4.12 28.27 -1.74
N ARG A 243 -3.83 28.94 -0.62
CA ARG A 243 -3.52 30.38 -0.58
C ARG A 243 -2.18 30.60 0.08
#